data_AF-A0A0F9D1K2-F1
#
_entry.id   AF-A0A0F9D1K2-F1
#
_cell.length_a   1.000
_cell.length_b   1.000
_cell.length_c   1.000
_cell.angle_alpha   90.00
_cell.angle_beta   90.00
_cell.angle_gamma   90.00
#
_symmetry.space_group_name_H-M   'P 1'
#
loop_
_entity.id
_entity.type
_entity.pdbx_description
1 polymer ?
#
loop_
_entity_poly.entity_id
_entity_poly.type
_entity_poly.pdbx_seq_one_letter_code
_entity_poly.pdbx_strand_id
1 'polypeptide(L)' 'AEEGQKRIVWMSKLLKEEVGERLQAQLEKMGLSDLYGKIATEEDTEDPEKLLEYLQKVGHPALEMEALF' A
#
# COMPACT_ATOMS: atom_id res chain seq x y z
N ALA A 1 14.04 -9.93 -5.67
CA ALA A 1 12.65 -9.98 -5.17
C ALA A 1 12.29 -8.57 -4.70
N GLU A 2 11.95 -7.68 -5.63
CA GLU A 2 11.81 -6.22 -5.40
C GLU A 2 10.36 -5.73 -5.56
N GLU A 3 9.41 -6.64 -5.82
CA GLU A 3 7.99 -6.32 -6.00
C GLU A 3 7.14 -6.50 -4.73
N GLY A 4 7.74 -6.96 -3.62
CA GLY A 4 7.02 -7.20 -2.37
C GLY A 4 6.35 -5.94 -1.81
N GLN A 5 7.01 -4.78 -1.89
CA GLN A 5 6.43 -3.53 -1.39
C GLN A 5 5.17 -3.10 -2.15
N LYS A 6 5.09 -3.37 -3.46
CA LYS A 6 3.92 -3.03 -4.31
C LYS A 6 2.64 -3.78 -3.89
N ARG A 7 2.78 -4.86 -3.13
CA ARG A 7 1.66 -5.71 -2.67
C ARG A 7 1.14 -5.31 -1.29
N ILE A 8 1.78 -4.37 -0.62
CA ILE A 8 1.29 -3.87 0.66
C ILE A 8 0.11 -2.95 0.36
N VAL A 9 -1.10 -3.39 0.72
CA VAL A 9 -2.36 -2.67 0.44
C VAL A 9 -2.98 -2.04 1.68
N TRP A 10 -2.64 -2.56 2.86
CA TRP A 10 -3.19 -2.13 4.14
C TRP A 10 -2.16 -2.30 5.27
N MET A 11 -2.14 -1.35 6.20
CA MET A 11 -1.42 -1.46 7.48
C MET A 11 -2.04 -0.52 8.52
N SER A 12 -1.93 -0.85 9.81
CA SER A 12 -2.33 0.07 10.88
C SER A 12 -1.58 1.39 10.78
N LYS A 13 -2.25 2.51 11.05
CA LYS A 13 -1.69 3.86 11.02
C LYS A 13 -0.43 3.97 11.87
N LEU A 14 -0.47 3.42 13.08
CA LEU A 14 0.70 3.39 13.96
C LEU A 14 1.91 2.74 13.27
N LEU A 15 1.71 1.57 12.65
CA LEU A 15 2.79 0.89 11.93
C LEU A 15 3.26 1.73 10.73
N LYS A 16 2.32 2.34 9.99
CA LYS A 16 2.60 3.22 8.84
C LYS A 16 3.48 4.40 9.23
N GLU A 17 3.19 5.04 10.34
CA GLU A 17 3.96 6.16 10.88
C GLU A 17 5.35 5.69 11.35
N GLU A 18 5.42 4.59 12.12
CA GLU A 18 6.68 4.04 12.65
C GLU A 18 7.65 3.61 11.54
N VAL A 19 7.15 2.99 10.48
CA VAL A 19 7.99 2.56 9.35
C VAL A 19 8.07 3.61 8.24
N GLY A 20 7.34 4.71 8.35
CA GLY A 20 7.08 5.66 7.27
C GLY A 20 8.34 6.25 6.67
N GLU A 21 9.27 6.71 7.50
CA GLU A 21 10.57 7.25 7.04
C GLU A 21 11.35 6.22 6.20
N ARG A 22 11.46 4.99 6.71
CA ARG A 22 12.24 3.92 6.05
C ARG A 22 11.54 3.44 4.78
N LEU A 23 10.22 3.26 4.85
CA LEU A 23 9.40 2.79 3.74
C LEU A 23 9.38 3.82 2.61
N GLN A 24 9.13 5.10 2.90
CA GLN A 24 9.17 6.17 1.90
C GLN A 24 10.54 6.28 1.24
N ALA A 25 11.64 6.21 2.00
CA ALA A 25 12.99 6.23 1.43
C ALA A 25 13.26 5.01 0.53
N GLN A 26 12.71 3.84 0.83
CA GLN A 26 12.79 2.68 -0.06
C GLN A 26 11.92 2.84 -1.31
N LEU A 27 10.69 3.32 -1.14
CA LEU A 27 9.76 3.55 -2.24
C LEU A 27 10.29 4.60 -3.21
N GLU A 28 10.92 5.67 -2.71
CA GLU A 28 11.56 6.70 -3.54
C GLU A 28 12.69 6.13 -4.39
N LYS A 29 13.56 5.29 -3.80
CA LYS A 29 14.63 4.59 -4.55
C LYS A 29 14.09 3.69 -5.66
N MET A 30 12.86 3.19 -5.50
CA MET A 30 12.17 2.34 -6.47
C MET A 30 11.32 3.14 -7.46
N GLY A 31 11.24 4.47 -7.32
CA GLY A 31 10.36 5.32 -8.13
C GLY A 31 8.87 5.15 -7.81
N LEU A 32 8.54 4.67 -6.60
CA LEU A 32 7.20 4.32 -6.14
C LEU A 32 6.74 5.20 -4.95
N SER A 33 7.24 6.42 -4.83
CA SER A 33 6.94 7.32 -3.68
C SER A 33 5.43 7.49 -3.44
N ASP A 34 4.65 7.47 -4.52
CA ASP A 34 3.18 7.58 -4.51
C ASP A 34 2.48 6.39 -3.83
N LEU A 35 3.14 5.22 -3.75
CA LEU A 35 2.56 4.01 -3.14
C LEU A 35 2.27 4.22 -1.65
N TYR A 36 3.09 4.98 -0.94
CA TYR A 36 2.89 5.21 0.50
C TYR A 36 1.52 5.85 0.80
N GLY A 37 1.07 6.76 -0.06
CA GLY A 37 -0.24 7.40 0.05
C GLY A 37 -1.41 6.49 -0.31
N LYS A 38 -1.16 5.41 -1.05
CA LYS A 38 -2.19 4.48 -1.54
C LYS A 38 -2.44 3.30 -0.60
N ILE A 39 -1.57 3.09 0.39
CA ILE A 39 -1.75 2.06 1.41
C ILE A 39 -2.85 2.51 2.38
N ALA A 40 -3.93 1.72 2.47
CA ALA A 40 -5.03 1.99 3.38
C ALA A 40 -4.63 1.77 4.85
N THR A 41 -5.30 2.47 5.77
CA THR A 41 -5.22 2.25 7.21
C THR A 41 -6.60 1.97 7.81
N GLU A 42 -6.68 1.80 9.14
CA GLU A 42 -7.97 1.66 9.83
C GLU A 42 -8.84 2.93 9.74
N GLU A 43 -8.25 4.10 9.41
CA GLU A 43 -9.01 5.33 9.16
C GLU A 43 -9.71 5.33 7.79
N ASP A 44 -9.17 4.60 6.81
CA ASP A 44 -9.78 4.46 5.48
C ASP A 44 -10.85 3.37 5.50
N THR A 45 -10.50 2.18 6.01
CA THR A 45 -11.41 1.04 6.12
C THR A 45 -10.79 -0.10 6.93
N GLU A 46 -11.62 -0.76 7.74
CA GLU A 46 -11.32 -2.04 8.40
C GLU A 46 -12.00 -3.22 7.69
N ASP A 47 -12.96 -2.94 6.81
CA ASP A 47 -13.70 -3.96 6.05
C ASP A 47 -12.93 -4.34 4.77
N PRO A 48 -12.73 -5.64 4.50
CA PRO A 48 -11.99 -6.10 3.31
C PRO A 48 -12.72 -5.78 2.00
N GLU A 49 -14.06 -5.76 2.01
CA GLU A 49 -14.85 -5.40 0.82
C GLU A 49 -14.65 -3.93 0.44
N LYS A 50 -14.73 -3.03 1.44
CA LYS A 50 -14.46 -1.60 1.26
C LYS A 50 -13.00 -1.31 0.95
N LEU A 51 -12.07 -2.15 1.42
CA LEU A 51 -10.66 -2.06 1.05
C LEU A 51 -10.48 -2.22 -0.45
N LEU A 52 -11.14 -3.20 -1.07
CA LEU A 52 -11.11 -3.36 -2.52
C LEU A 52 -11.60 -2.11 -3.26
N GLU A 53 -12.70 -1.51 -2.81
CA GLU A 53 -13.22 -0.25 -3.36
C GLU A 53 -12.22 0.90 -3.21
N TYR A 54 -11.58 1.00 -2.04
CA TYR A 54 -10.54 2.00 -1.78
C TYR A 54 -9.35 1.82 -2.74
N LEU A 55 -8.83 0.59 -2.87
CA LEU A 55 -7.70 0.28 -3.75
C LEU A 55 -8.01 0.61 -5.20
N GLN A 56 -9.25 0.36 -5.66
CA GLN A 56 -9.69 0.74 -7.00
C GLN A 56 -9.75 2.26 -7.16
N LYS A 57 -10.29 2.97 -6.17
CA LYS A 57 -10.38 4.44 -6.18
C LYS A 57 -9.01 5.12 -6.23
N VAL A 58 -8.03 4.60 -5.50
CA VAL A 58 -6.67 5.16 -5.48
C VAL A 58 -5.79 4.61 -6.60
N GLY A 59 -6.27 3.65 -7.39
CA GLY A 59 -5.46 3.00 -8.44
C GLY A 59 -4.23 2.32 -7.87
N HIS A 60 -4.43 1.43 -6.89
CA HIS A 60 -3.34 0.72 -6.24
C HIS A 60 -2.69 -0.29 -7.20
N PRO A 61 -1.35 -0.29 -7.38
CA PRO A 61 -0.68 -1.15 -8.36
C PRO A 61 -0.87 -2.65 -8.09
N ALA A 62 -1.12 -3.04 -6.83
CA ALA A 62 -1.44 -4.42 -6.47
C ALA A 62 -2.62 -5.02 -7.25
N LEU A 63 -3.56 -4.20 -7.75
CA LEU A 63 -4.70 -4.66 -8.55
C LEU A 63 -4.30 -5.14 -9.95
N GLU A 64 -3.19 -4.64 -10.48
CA GLU A 64 -2.68 -4.99 -11.81
C GLU A 64 -1.59 -6.06 -11.76
N MET A 65 -1.17 -6.46 -10.57
CA MET A 65 -0.14 -7.48 -10.40
C MET A 65 -0.69 -8.88 -10.62
N GLU A 66 0.14 -9.78 -11.12
CA GLU A 66 -0.19 -11.20 -11.13
C GLU A 66 -0.56 -11.66 -9.73
N ALA A 67 -1.69 -12.35 -9.66
CA ALA A 67 -2.19 -12.90 -8.43
C ALA A 67 -1.23 -13.99 -7.92
N LEU A 68 -0.94 -13.95 -6.62
CA LEU A 68 -0.13 -14.98 -5.96
C LEU A 68 -1.04 -16.19 -5.67
N PHE A 69 -1.42 -16.92 -6.71
CA PHE A 69 -2.13 -18.19 -6.60
C PHE A 69 -1.28 -19.31 -7.20
#